data_AF-A0A1V1P597-F1
#
_entry.id   AF-A0A1V1P597-F1
#
_cell.length_a   1.000
_cell.length_b   1.000
_cell.length_c   1.000
_cell.angle_alpha   90.00
_cell.angle_beta   90.00
_cell.angle_gamma   90.00
#
_symmetry.space_group_name_H-M   'P 1'
#
loop_
_entity.id
_entity.type
_entity.pdbx_description
1 polymer ?
#
loop_
_entity_poly.entity_id
_entity_poly.type
_entity_poly.pdbx_seq_one_letter_code
_entity_poly.pdbx_strand_id
1 'polypeptide(L)'
;MIIYLLSAFIMLLSHGTYYAFSSIHLEQLGANSNEISIYWALGSIAEILVMLNSTRIFNRFAVESVLIFSFAIATIRWLLMFYTDSVLFAIFTQVFHASTYGAFHIAGILYIDRCMPDNTKTIGQAVNNAVSYGLGMMAGAFINGYLFERIGSHHAFLFSATLAAISGLLLWIVRSHLAKNNLSGMNIAKQKN
;
A
#
# COMPACT_ATOMS: atom_id res chain seq x y z
N MET A 1 12.78 11.22 -0.58
CA MET A 1 11.63 11.42 -1.50
C MET A 1 11.57 10.39 -2.62
N ILE A 2 12.58 10.28 -3.50
CA ILE A 2 12.52 9.40 -4.70
C ILE A 2 12.23 7.93 -4.37
N ILE A 3 12.94 7.34 -3.39
CA ILE A 3 12.69 5.95 -2.98
C ILE A 3 11.26 5.73 -2.49
N TYR A 4 10.71 6.70 -1.74
CA TYR A 4 9.32 6.63 -1.31
C TYR A 4 8.37 6.69 -2.52
N LEU A 5 8.58 7.59 -3.47
CA LEU A 5 7.75 7.68 -4.68
C LEU A 5 7.78 6.38 -5.49
N LEU A 6 8.97 5.78 -5.65
CA LEU A 6 9.10 4.47 -6.27
C LEU A 6 8.37 3.38 -5.48
N SER A 7 8.50 3.39 -4.15
CA SER A 7 7.81 2.42 -3.30
C SER A 7 6.28 2.58 -3.36
N ALA A 8 5.79 3.81 -3.41
CA ALA A 8 4.39 4.14 -3.55
C ALA A 8 3.85 3.76 -4.93
N PHE A 9 4.61 4.01 -6.00
CA PHE A 9 4.30 3.50 -7.33
C PHE A 9 4.11 1.98 -7.33
N ILE A 10 5.08 1.23 -6.76
CA ILE A 10 5.00 -0.24 -6.69
C ILE A 10 3.83 -0.71 -5.80
N MET A 11 3.52 0.02 -4.71
CA MET A 11 2.36 -0.25 -3.86
C MET A 11 1.06 -0.23 -4.66
N LEU A 12 0.83 0.84 -5.42
CA LEU A 12 -0.40 1.02 -6.19
C LEU A 12 -0.43 0.11 -7.43
N LEU A 13 0.74 -0.19 -8.02
CA LEU A 13 0.86 -1.23 -9.04
C LEU A 13 0.42 -2.60 -8.50
N SER A 14 0.80 -2.95 -7.27
CA SER A 14 0.37 -4.20 -6.63
C SER A 14 -1.15 -4.27 -6.42
N HIS A 15 -1.81 -3.12 -6.22
CA HIS A 15 -3.26 -3.04 -6.08
C HIS A 15 -4.01 -3.18 -7.42
N GLY A 16 -3.30 -3.26 -8.56
CA GLY A 16 -3.90 -3.43 -9.88
C GLY A 16 -4.83 -4.64 -9.98
N THR A 17 -4.39 -5.82 -9.51
CA THR A 17 -5.24 -7.04 -9.44
C THR A 17 -6.50 -6.78 -8.65
N TYR A 18 -6.37 -6.08 -7.52
CA TYR A 18 -7.49 -5.79 -6.65
C TYR A 18 -8.52 -4.87 -7.31
N TYR A 19 -8.11 -3.72 -7.81
CA TYR A 19 -9.03 -2.71 -8.34
C TYR A 19 -9.68 -3.10 -9.66
N ALA A 20 -8.94 -3.75 -10.55
CA ALA A 20 -9.45 -4.07 -11.88
C ALA A 20 -10.11 -5.46 -11.96
N PHE A 21 -9.76 -6.41 -11.09
CA PHE A 21 -10.14 -7.82 -11.30
C PHE A 21 -10.72 -8.56 -10.07
N SER A 22 -10.84 -7.93 -8.88
CA SER A 22 -11.39 -8.64 -7.71
C SER A 22 -12.83 -9.12 -7.89
N SER A 23 -13.70 -8.33 -8.52
CA SER A 23 -15.09 -8.76 -8.76
C SER A 23 -15.13 -10.01 -9.65
N ILE A 24 -14.31 -10.05 -10.71
CA ILE A 24 -14.21 -11.20 -11.62
C ILE A 24 -13.67 -12.42 -10.86
N HIS A 25 -12.65 -12.24 -10.02
CA HIS A 25 -12.13 -13.33 -9.18
C HIS A 25 -13.21 -13.86 -8.22
N LEU A 26 -13.99 -12.98 -7.57
CA LEU A 26 -15.08 -13.40 -6.68
C LEU A 26 -16.17 -14.16 -7.45
N GLU A 27 -16.53 -13.72 -8.65
CA GLU A 27 -17.47 -14.44 -9.53
C GLU A 27 -16.93 -15.84 -9.89
N GLN A 28 -15.62 -15.96 -10.16
CA GLN A 28 -14.97 -17.26 -10.40
C GLN A 28 -15.04 -18.18 -9.16
N LEU A 29 -15.05 -17.62 -7.95
CA LEU A 29 -15.26 -18.35 -6.69
C LEU A 29 -16.75 -18.64 -6.41
N GLY A 30 -17.67 -18.19 -7.28
CA GLY A 30 -19.12 -18.41 -7.14
C GLY A 30 -19.87 -17.32 -6.38
N ALA A 31 -19.27 -16.14 -6.16
CA ALA A 31 -19.93 -15.03 -5.48
C ALA A 31 -21.09 -14.47 -6.31
N ASN A 32 -22.19 -14.14 -5.64
CA ASN A 32 -23.30 -13.38 -6.24
C ASN A 32 -23.07 -11.86 -6.12
N SER A 33 -23.93 -11.07 -6.79
CA SER A 33 -23.82 -9.61 -6.82
C SER A 33 -23.92 -8.93 -5.44
N ASN A 34 -24.65 -9.52 -4.49
CA ASN A 34 -24.73 -8.99 -3.13
C ASN A 34 -23.40 -9.18 -2.39
N GLU A 35 -22.77 -10.35 -2.53
CA GLU A 35 -21.48 -10.64 -1.90
C GLU A 35 -20.36 -9.74 -2.45
N ILE A 36 -20.35 -9.50 -3.76
CA ILE A 36 -19.40 -8.56 -4.39
C ILE A 36 -19.64 -7.13 -3.88
N SER A 37 -20.91 -6.73 -3.72
CA SER A 37 -21.24 -5.40 -3.18
C SER A 37 -20.81 -5.26 -1.71
N ILE A 38 -21.00 -6.30 -0.90
CA ILE A 38 -20.54 -6.37 0.50
C ILE A 38 -19.01 -6.29 0.58
N TYR A 39 -18.30 -6.98 -0.30
CA TYR A 39 -16.83 -6.92 -0.41
C TYR A 39 -16.36 -5.47 -0.57
N TRP A 40 -16.87 -4.75 -1.56
CA TRP A 40 -16.47 -3.35 -1.78
C TRP A 40 -16.92 -2.42 -0.65
N ALA A 41 -18.15 -2.59 -0.16
CA ALA A 41 -18.68 -1.77 0.93
C ALA A 41 -17.85 -1.91 2.22
N LEU A 42 -17.46 -3.13 2.58
CA LEU A 42 -16.63 -3.39 3.77
C LEU A 42 -15.27 -2.70 3.65
N GLY A 43 -14.65 -2.75 2.46
CA GLY A 43 -13.40 -2.05 2.18
C GLY A 43 -13.53 -0.53 2.38
N SER A 44 -14.53 0.09 1.77
CA SER A 44 -14.80 1.53 1.88
C SER A 44 -15.13 1.97 3.32
N ILE A 45 -15.92 1.18 4.05
CA ILE A 45 -16.24 1.47 5.46
C ILE A 45 -14.96 1.40 6.30
N ALA A 46 -14.14 0.36 6.14
CA ALA A 46 -12.89 0.22 6.87
C ALA A 46 -11.96 1.41 6.59
N GLU A 47 -11.87 1.85 5.34
CA GLU A 47 -11.10 3.03 4.93
C GLU A 47 -11.58 4.30 5.65
N ILE A 48 -12.88 4.60 5.61
CA ILE A 48 -13.46 5.78 6.28
C ILE A 48 -13.13 5.77 7.77
N LEU A 49 -13.25 4.62 8.43
CA LEU A 49 -12.91 4.48 9.85
C LEU A 49 -11.45 4.83 10.13
N VAL A 50 -10.51 4.41 9.27
CA VAL A 50 -9.09 4.78 9.42
C VAL A 50 -8.87 6.26 9.16
N MET A 51 -9.50 6.85 8.15
CA MET A 51 -9.38 8.28 7.86
C MET A 51 -9.88 9.14 9.03
N LEU A 52 -11.03 8.79 9.62
CA LEU A 52 -11.58 9.46 10.81
C LEU A 52 -10.67 9.34 12.04
N ASN A 53 -9.88 8.27 12.13
CA ASN A 53 -8.96 8.02 13.25
C ASN A 53 -7.51 8.42 12.95
N SER A 54 -7.23 9.02 11.79
CA SER A 54 -5.88 9.31 11.32
C SER A 54 -5.06 10.13 12.31
N THR A 55 -5.63 11.19 12.91
CA THR A 55 -4.95 11.98 13.94
C THR A 55 -4.46 11.13 15.11
N ARG A 56 -5.29 10.20 15.61
CA ARG A 56 -4.90 9.30 16.71
C ARG A 56 -3.78 8.34 16.29
N ILE A 57 -3.86 7.83 15.07
CA ILE A 57 -2.86 6.91 14.50
C ILE A 57 -1.49 7.62 14.42
N PHE A 58 -1.44 8.79 13.79
CA PHE A 58 -0.17 9.50 13.54
C PHE A 58 0.36 10.28 14.75
N ASN A 59 -0.43 10.47 15.80
CA ASN A 59 0.07 10.89 17.11
C ASN A 59 0.79 9.76 17.86
N ARG A 60 0.48 8.49 17.56
CA ARG A 60 1.05 7.32 18.23
C ARG A 60 2.17 6.65 17.44
N PHE A 61 2.07 6.63 16.12
CA PHE A 61 2.99 5.90 15.24
C PHE A 61 3.72 6.85 14.29
N ALA A 62 5.01 6.61 14.11
CA ALA A 62 5.80 7.32 13.10
C ALA A 62 5.30 6.98 11.69
N VAL A 63 5.25 7.99 10.81
CA VAL A 63 4.78 7.90 9.42
C VAL A 63 5.43 6.75 8.66
N GLU A 64 6.75 6.62 8.75
CA GLU A 64 7.52 5.57 8.08
C GLU A 64 7.18 4.17 8.61
N SER A 65 6.81 4.06 9.89
CA SER A 65 6.38 2.78 10.46
C SER A 65 4.99 2.39 9.96
N VAL A 66 4.09 3.35 9.78
CA VAL A 66 2.79 3.11 9.15
C VAL A 66 2.96 2.69 7.69
N LEU A 67 3.83 3.36 6.92
CA LEU A 67 4.14 2.97 5.53
C LEU A 67 4.63 1.51 5.44
N ILE A 68 5.65 1.15 6.23
CA ILE A 68 6.22 -0.21 6.23
C ILE A 68 5.17 -1.24 6.67
N PHE A 69 4.36 -0.91 7.68
CA PHE A 69 3.26 -1.76 8.12
C PHE A 69 2.22 -1.98 7.01
N SER A 70 1.82 -0.93 6.30
CA SER A 70 0.91 -1.03 5.15
C SER A 70 1.43 -1.99 4.08
N PHE A 71 2.74 -1.96 3.76
CA PHE A 71 3.34 -2.92 2.83
C PHE A 71 3.25 -4.36 3.32
N ALA A 72 3.58 -4.61 4.59
CA ALA A 72 3.50 -5.94 5.17
C ALA A 72 2.05 -6.48 5.14
N ILE A 73 1.08 -5.64 5.49
CA ILE A 73 -0.34 -6.00 5.43
C ILE A 73 -0.80 -6.22 3.98
N ALA A 74 -0.31 -5.45 3.02
CA ALA A 74 -0.61 -5.68 1.61
C ALA A 74 -0.07 -7.04 1.13
N THR A 75 1.18 -7.37 1.46
CA THR A 75 1.74 -8.70 1.16
C THR A 75 0.91 -9.81 1.76
N ILE A 76 0.55 -9.73 3.05
CA ILE A 76 -0.28 -10.73 3.72
C ILE A 76 -1.63 -10.84 3.02
N ARG A 77 -2.31 -9.72 2.78
CA ARG A 77 -3.62 -9.66 2.13
C ARG A 77 -3.60 -10.33 0.76
N TRP A 78 -2.58 -10.05 -0.05
CA TRP A 78 -2.45 -10.66 -1.38
C TRP A 78 -2.10 -12.14 -1.32
N LEU A 79 -1.32 -12.59 -0.34
CA LEU A 79 -1.11 -14.02 -0.09
C LEU A 79 -2.41 -14.72 0.34
N LEU A 80 -3.23 -14.07 1.18
CA LEU A 80 -4.55 -14.60 1.54
C LEU A 80 -5.45 -14.74 0.30
N MET A 81 -5.45 -13.77 -0.60
CA MET A 81 -6.17 -13.84 -1.88
C MET A 81 -5.61 -14.91 -2.82
N PHE A 82 -4.29 -15.17 -2.79
CA PHE A 82 -3.68 -16.25 -3.56
C PHE A 82 -4.13 -17.64 -3.09
N TYR A 83 -4.28 -17.86 -1.79
CA TYR A 83 -4.63 -19.17 -1.24
C TYR A 83 -6.14 -19.42 -1.06
N THR A 84 -6.97 -18.38 -1.12
CA THR A 84 -8.40 -18.52 -0.81
C THR A 84 -9.23 -18.96 -2.01
N ASP A 85 -10.01 -20.01 -1.82
CA ASP A 85 -11.12 -20.37 -2.71
C ASP A 85 -12.50 -20.00 -2.09
N SER A 86 -12.49 -19.34 -0.93
CA SER A 86 -13.71 -18.98 -0.19
C SER A 86 -14.08 -17.52 -0.41
N VAL A 87 -15.30 -17.28 -0.92
CA VAL A 87 -15.90 -15.93 -1.06
C VAL A 87 -15.95 -15.20 0.28
N LEU A 88 -16.41 -15.88 1.34
CA LEU A 88 -16.53 -15.27 2.67
C LEU A 88 -15.16 -14.85 3.21
N PHE A 89 -14.14 -15.69 3.02
CA PHE A 89 -12.78 -15.36 3.45
C PHE A 89 -12.20 -14.20 2.62
N ALA A 90 -12.45 -14.17 1.31
CA ALA A 90 -12.07 -13.05 0.45
C ALA A 90 -12.73 -11.73 0.91
N ILE A 91 -14.00 -11.74 1.32
CA ILE A 91 -14.69 -10.59 1.94
C ILE A 91 -13.99 -10.18 3.23
N PHE A 92 -13.64 -11.12 4.11
CA PHE A 92 -12.94 -10.80 5.35
C PHE A 92 -11.62 -10.05 5.12
N THR A 93 -10.90 -10.34 4.01
CA THR A 93 -9.65 -9.64 3.69
C THR A 93 -9.82 -8.12 3.50
N GLN A 94 -11.05 -7.63 3.30
CA GLN A 94 -11.33 -6.20 3.13
C GLN A 94 -11.07 -5.37 4.39
N VAL A 95 -11.07 -6.00 5.57
CA VAL A 95 -10.65 -5.34 6.82
C VAL A 95 -9.22 -4.81 6.71
N PHE A 96 -8.35 -5.48 5.94
CA PHE A 96 -6.98 -5.04 5.71
C PHE A 96 -6.89 -3.86 4.74
N HIS A 97 -7.92 -3.58 3.93
CA HIS A 97 -7.88 -2.54 2.90
C HIS A 97 -7.56 -1.16 3.44
N ALA A 98 -8.15 -0.82 4.58
CA ALA A 98 -7.93 0.44 5.25
C ALA A 98 -6.46 0.66 5.62
N SER A 99 -5.71 -0.41 5.90
CA SER A 99 -4.28 -0.34 6.17
C SER A 99 -3.46 -0.22 4.89
N THR A 100 -3.81 -0.96 3.83
CA THR A 100 -3.05 -0.98 2.57
C THR A 100 -3.28 0.26 1.72
N TYR A 101 -4.41 0.94 1.89
CA TYR A 101 -4.79 2.13 1.13
C TYR A 101 -4.98 3.35 2.03
N GLY A 102 -5.96 3.37 2.95
CA GLY A 102 -6.30 4.57 3.72
C GLY A 102 -5.15 5.09 4.60
N ALA A 103 -4.59 4.23 5.46
CA ALA A 103 -3.44 4.59 6.30
C ALA A 103 -2.19 4.89 5.46
N PHE A 104 -1.98 4.12 4.38
CA PHE A 104 -0.87 4.33 3.44
C PHE A 104 -0.97 5.70 2.75
N HIS A 105 -2.16 6.08 2.30
CA HIS A 105 -2.43 7.35 1.63
C HIS A 105 -2.09 8.53 2.52
N ILE A 106 -2.62 8.53 3.75
CA ILE A 106 -2.39 9.61 4.71
C ILE A 106 -0.92 9.65 5.12
N ALA A 107 -0.30 8.49 5.37
CA ALA A 107 1.12 8.43 5.67
C ALA A 107 1.95 8.99 4.51
N GLY A 108 1.55 8.73 3.27
CA GLY A 108 2.19 9.26 2.06
C GLY A 108 2.12 10.78 1.95
N ILE A 109 0.95 11.36 2.21
CA ILE A 109 0.76 12.83 2.27
C ILE A 109 1.68 13.42 3.33
N LEU A 110 1.64 12.89 4.56
CA LEU A 110 2.46 13.38 5.67
C LEU A 110 3.96 13.23 5.40
N TYR A 111 4.37 12.14 4.74
CA TYR A 111 5.77 11.90 4.37
C TYR A 111 6.26 12.92 3.34
N ILE A 112 5.45 13.20 2.32
CA ILE A 112 5.77 14.20 1.29
C ILE A 112 5.81 15.60 1.88
N ASP A 113 4.85 15.95 2.73
CA ASP A 113 4.82 17.25 3.40
C ASP A 113 6.06 17.49 4.27
N ARG A 114 6.59 16.44 4.91
CA ARG A 114 7.87 16.50 5.65
C ARG A 114 9.09 16.67 4.74
N CYS A 115 9.03 16.19 3.50
CA CYS A 115 10.13 16.30 2.54
C CYS A 115 10.16 17.64 1.82
N MET A 116 9.04 18.38 1.79
CA MET A 116 8.86 19.56 0.96
C MET A 116 8.86 20.86 1.78
N PRO A 117 9.50 21.93 1.29
CA PRO A 117 9.31 23.29 1.81
C PRO A 117 7.83 23.72 1.77
N ASP A 118 7.41 24.57 2.71
CA ASP A 118 6.00 24.97 2.88
C ASP A 118 5.34 25.50 1.60
N ASN A 119 6.06 26.26 0.78
CA ASN A 119 5.56 26.83 -0.47
C ASN A 119 5.41 25.83 -1.63
N THR A 120 5.88 24.58 -1.46
CA THR A 120 5.88 23.56 -2.52
C THR A 120 5.22 22.23 -2.11
N LYS A 121 4.60 22.17 -0.92
CA LYS A 121 3.88 20.98 -0.43
C LYS A 121 2.81 20.49 -1.41
N THR A 122 1.99 21.39 -1.93
CA THR A 122 0.95 21.06 -2.93
C THR A 122 1.53 20.43 -4.19
N ILE A 123 2.69 20.92 -4.66
CA ILE A 123 3.39 20.36 -5.82
C ILE A 123 3.89 18.94 -5.49
N GLY A 124 4.48 18.75 -4.31
CA GLY A 124 4.92 17.43 -3.86
C GLY A 124 3.76 16.44 -3.79
N GLN A 125 2.60 16.84 -3.25
CA GLN A 125 1.40 16.01 -3.18
C GLN A 125 0.85 15.69 -4.57
N ALA A 126 0.86 16.66 -5.50
CA ALA A 126 0.47 16.43 -6.89
C ALA A 126 1.38 15.41 -7.58
N VAL A 127 2.70 15.50 -7.39
CA VAL A 127 3.67 14.51 -7.90
C VAL A 127 3.41 13.14 -7.26
N ASN A 128 3.18 13.08 -5.96
CA ASN A 128 2.85 11.83 -5.26
C ASN A 128 1.61 11.18 -5.87
N ASN A 129 0.52 11.93 -6.04
CA ASN A 129 -0.71 11.41 -6.62
C ASN A 129 -0.53 10.98 -8.08
N ALA A 130 0.14 11.79 -8.91
CA ALA A 130 0.40 11.46 -10.30
C ALA A 130 1.22 10.16 -10.45
N VAL A 131 2.29 10.00 -9.66
CA VAL A 131 3.17 8.83 -9.73
C VAL A 131 2.51 7.59 -9.14
N SER A 132 1.93 7.69 -7.95
CA SER A 132 1.38 6.51 -7.25
C SER A 132 -0.04 6.16 -7.73
N TYR A 133 -1.01 7.02 -7.46
CA TYR A 133 -2.42 6.78 -7.78
C TYR A 133 -2.76 6.92 -9.26
N GLY A 134 -2.01 7.70 -10.02
CA GLY A 134 -2.13 7.78 -11.48
C GLY A 134 -1.38 6.64 -12.17
N LEU A 135 -0.07 6.82 -12.31
CA LEU A 135 0.79 5.92 -13.09
C LEU A 135 0.86 4.51 -12.48
N GLY A 136 0.95 4.39 -11.15
CA GLY A 136 1.00 3.09 -10.47
C GLY A 136 -0.27 2.25 -10.69
N MET A 137 -1.45 2.86 -10.49
CA MET A 137 -2.73 2.19 -10.75
C MET A 137 -2.91 1.81 -12.23
N MET A 138 -2.56 2.72 -13.15
CA MET A 138 -2.62 2.45 -14.59
C MET A 138 -1.72 1.27 -14.96
N ALA A 139 -0.45 1.31 -14.58
CA ALA A 139 0.50 0.23 -14.84
C ALA A 139 0.02 -1.09 -14.19
N GLY A 140 -0.50 -1.01 -12.96
CA GLY A 140 -1.10 -2.12 -12.25
C GLY A 140 -2.24 -2.76 -13.04
N ALA A 141 -3.20 -1.98 -13.53
CA ALA A 141 -4.34 -2.49 -14.28
C ALA A 141 -3.89 -3.24 -15.57
N PHE A 142 -2.96 -2.67 -16.33
CA PHE A 142 -2.47 -3.32 -17.57
C PHE A 142 -1.65 -4.58 -17.29
N ILE A 143 -0.65 -4.50 -16.41
CA ILE A 143 0.27 -5.61 -16.13
C ILE A 143 -0.49 -6.75 -15.46
N ASN A 144 -1.29 -6.45 -14.43
CA ASN A 144 -2.04 -7.50 -13.73
C ASN A 144 -3.17 -8.04 -14.59
N GLY A 145 -3.76 -7.27 -15.51
CA GLY A 145 -4.74 -7.79 -16.45
C GLY A 145 -4.16 -8.83 -17.41
N TYR A 146 -2.98 -8.54 -17.96
CA TYR A 146 -2.25 -9.51 -18.77
C TYR A 146 -1.93 -10.80 -17.98
N LEU A 147 -1.47 -10.67 -16.73
CA LEU A 147 -1.21 -11.82 -15.87
C LEU A 147 -2.49 -12.59 -15.52
N PHE A 148 -3.56 -11.88 -15.17
CA PHE A 148 -4.85 -12.48 -14.83
C PHE A 148 -5.37 -13.36 -15.98
N GLU A 149 -5.28 -12.88 -17.22
CA GLU A 149 -5.68 -13.65 -18.41
C GLU A 149 -4.78 -14.87 -18.66
N ARG A 150 -3.46 -14.74 -18.45
CA ARG A 150 -2.47 -15.78 -18.83
C ARG A 150 -2.25 -16.86 -17.78
N ILE A 151 -2.24 -16.49 -16.50
CA ILE A 151 -1.85 -17.37 -15.39
C ILE A 151 -2.93 -17.47 -14.30
N GLY A 152 -4.08 -16.82 -14.53
CA GLY A 152 -5.23 -16.86 -13.64
C GLY A 152 -5.16 -15.88 -12.47
N SER A 153 -6.30 -15.72 -11.80
CA SER A 153 -6.53 -14.74 -10.74
C SER A 153 -5.65 -14.96 -9.51
N HIS A 154 -5.50 -16.21 -9.06
CA HIS A 154 -4.65 -16.55 -7.91
C HIS A 154 -3.21 -16.09 -8.13
N HIS A 155 -2.57 -16.48 -9.23
CA HIS A 155 -1.17 -16.12 -9.49
C HIS A 155 -0.98 -14.62 -9.72
N ALA A 156 -1.99 -13.91 -10.24
CA ALA A 156 -1.98 -12.45 -10.29
C ALA A 156 -1.93 -11.84 -8.88
N PHE A 157 -2.66 -12.40 -7.90
CA PHE A 157 -2.53 -11.98 -6.49
C PHE A 157 -1.16 -12.35 -5.88
N LEU A 158 -0.57 -13.49 -6.24
CA LEU A 158 0.80 -13.81 -5.80
C LEU A 158 1.80 -12.78 -6.33
N PHE A 159 1.67 -12.36 -7.59
CA PHE A 159 2.49 -11.29 -8.16
C PHE A 159 2.27 -9.95 -7.43
N SER A 160 1.04 -9.59 -7.11
CA SER A 160 0.76 -8.43 -6.23
C SER A 160 1.45 -8.55 -4.87
N ALA A 161 1.47 -9.74 -4.27
CA ALA A 161 2.13 -9.98 -2.99
C ALA A 161 3.65 -9.74 -3.05
N THR A 162 4.31 -10.23 -4.11
CA THR A 162 5.75 -10.04 -4.29
C THR A 162 6.13 -8.58 -4.50
N LEU A 163 5.34 -7.84 -5.27
CA LEU A 163 5.52 -6.39 -5.47
C LEU A 163 5.41 -5.63 -4.14
N ALA A 164 4.36 -5.90 -3.36
CA ALA A 164 4.18 -5.27 -2.05
C ALA A 164 5.35 -5.59 -1.10
N ALA A 165 5.84 -6.84 -1.11
CA ALA A 165 6.94 -7.28 -0.27
C ALA A 165 8.26 -6.59 -0.64
N ILE A 166 8.58 -6.54 -1.94
CA ILE A 166 9.78 -5.87 -2.47
C ILE A 166 9.75 -4.38 -2.11
N SER A 167 8.59 -3.73 -2.27
CA SER A 167 8.44 -2.32 -1.96
C SER A 167 8.61 -2.01 -0.45
N GLY A 168 8.00 -2.84 0.40
CA GLY A 168 8.17 -2.74 1.85
C GLY A 168 9.62 -2.96 2.29
N LEU A 169 10.30 -3.94 1.70
CA LEU A 169 11.71 -4.24 1.97
C LEU A 169 12.62 -3.07 1.53
N LEU A 170 12.39 -2.51 0.35
CA LEU A 170 13.13 -1.35 -0.16
C LEU A 170 13.05 -0.16 0.81
N LEU A 171 11.84 0.19 1.23
CA LEU A 171 11.63 1.30 2.14
C LEU A 171 12.24 1.04 3.53
N TRP A 172 12.15 -0.20 4.03
CA TRP A 172 12.74 -0.59 5.31
C TRP A 172 14.28 -0.55 5.31
N ILE A 173 14.92 -1.03 4.24
CA ILE A 173 16.38 -0.99 4.09
C ILE A 173 16.88 0.45 4.09
N VAL A 174 16.22 1.35 3.37
CA VAL A 174 16.61 2.76 3.33
C VAL A 174 16.40 3.43 4.69
N ARG A 175 15.26 3.18 5.35
CA ARG A 175 15.01 3.69 6.71
C ARG A 175 16.08 3.24 7.70
N SER A 176 16.46 1.96 7.66
CA SER A 176 17.45 1.39 8.59
C SER A 176 18.86 1.96 8.36
N HIS A 177 19.25 2.22 7.10
CA HIS A 177 20.51 2.89 6.78
C HIS A 177 20.56 4.32 7.29
N LEU A 178 19.50 5.10 7.09
CA LEU A 178 19.43 6.48 7.58
C LEU A 178 19.50 6.54 9.11
N ALA A 179 18.82 5.62 9.80
CA ALA A 179 18.88 5.53 11.26
C ALA A 179 20.29 5.23 11.77
N LYS A 180 21.01 4.28 11.15
CA LYS A 180 22.40 3.95 11.49
C LYS A 180 23.36 5.12 11.27
N ASN A 181 23.23 5.83 10.15
CA ASN A 181 24.09 6.97 9.82
C ASN A 181 23.93 8.13 10.81
N ASN A 182 22.69 8.42 11.22
CA ASN A 182 22.42 9.46 12.23
C ASN A 182 23.05 9.12 13.58
N LEU A 183 22.95 7.86 14.03
CA LEU A 183 23.56 7.40 15.28
C LEU A 183 25.10 7.50 15.24
N SER A 184 25.71 7.14 14.12
CA SER A 184 27.17 7.27 13.91
C SER A 184 27.62 8.73 13.99
N GLY A 185 26.92 9.64 13.31
CA GLY A 185 27.24 11.07 13.33
C GLY A 185 27.16 11.69 14.74
N MET A 186 26.15 11.30 15.53
CA MET A 186 26.01 11.75 16.93
C MET A 186 27.16 11.26 17.83
N ASN A 187 27.65 10.04 17.62
CA ASN A 187 28.76 9.49 18.39
C ASN A 187 30.08 10.22 18.06
N ILE A 188 30.34 10.54 16.80
CA ILE A 188 31.51 11.32 16.39
C ILE A 188 31.46 12.74 16.97
N ALA A 189 30.29 13.38 16.98
CA ALA A 189 30.10 14.71 17.57
C ALA A 189 30.36 14.70 19.09
N LYS A 190 29.95 13.64 19.80
CA LYS A 190 30.24 13.48 21.24
C LYS A 190 31.71 13.22 21.56
N GLN A 191 32.49 12.63 20.65
CA GLN A 191 33.92 12.40 20.85
C GLN A 191 34.79 13.64 20.61
N LYS A 192 34.24 14.69 19.98
CA LYS A 192 34.95 15.94 19.69
C LYS A 192 34.74 17.04 20.73
N ASN A 193 33.89 16.81 21.73
CA ASN A 193 33.62 17.71 22.86
C ASN A 193 34.16 17.08 24.15
#